data_AF-A0A7W5UJP1-F1
#
_entry.id   AF-A0A7W5UJP1-F1
#
_cell.length_a   1.000
_cell.length_b   1.000
_cell.length_c   1.000
_cell.angle_alpha   90.00
_cell.angle_beta   90.00
_cell.angle_gamma   90.00
#
_symmetry.space_group_name_H-M   'P 1'
#
loop_
_entity.id
_entity.type
_entity.pdbx_description
1 polymer ?
#
loop_
_entity_poly.entity_id
_entity_poly.type
_entity_poly.pdbx_seq_one_letter_code
_entity_poly.pdbx_strand_id
1 'polypeptide(L)' 'MWGQAGVLAGLLFRLSNLPKGKGHERRFVNDALVFLQARQLGASVPTGNVRDFDFLSQIMPTGRVILYRVMSL' A
#
# COMPACT_ATOMS: atom_id res chain seq x y z
N MET A 1 -13.00 5.37 5.62
CA MET A 1 -11.74 5.08 4.89
C MET A 1 -10.49 5.60 5.60
N TRP A 2 -10.42 6.88 5.99
CA TRP A 2 -9.21 7.47 6.60
C TRP A 2 -8.67 6.74 7.84
N GLY A 3 -9.54 6.38 8.80
CA GLY A 3 -9.11 5.62 9.99
C GLY A 3 -8.53 4.26 9.63
N GLN A 4 -9.17 3.52 8.73
CA GLN A 4 -8.69 2.22 8.26
C GLN A 4 -7.37 2.35 7.49
N ALA A 5 -7.21 3.40 6.67
CA ALA A 5 -5.96 3.70 5.99
C ALA A 5 -4.83 4.01 6.99
N GLY A 6 -5.12 4.76 8.05
CA GLY A 6 -4.16 5.01 9.13
C GLY A 6 -3.71 3.73 9.84
N VAL A 7 -4.63 2.82 10.13
CA VAL A 7 -4.31 1.50 10.72
C VAL A 7 -3.43 0.68 9.77
N LEU A 8 -3.81 0.59 8.48
CA LEU A 8 -3.07 -0.14 7.47
C LEU A 8 -1.65 0.42 7.30
N ALA A 9 -1.52 1.74 7.19
CA ALA A 9 -0.25 2.44 7.06
C ALA A 9 0.64 2.26 8.30
N GLY A 10 0.06 2.30 9.51
CA GLY A 10 0.79 2.05 10.75
C GLY A 10 1.26 0.60 10.90
N LEU A 11 0.52 -0.37 10.37
CA LEU A 11 0.96 -1.77 10.30
C LEU A 11 2.07 -1.94 9.26
N LEU A 12 1.87 -1.41 8.05
CA LEU A 12 2.86 -1.44 6.97
C LEU A 12 4.19 -0.82 7.40
N PHE A 13 4.15 0.32 8.11
CA PHE A 13 5.34 0.98 8.63
C PHE A 13 6.12 0.09 9.60
N ARG A 14 5.43 -0.55 10.55
CA ARG A 14 6.05 -1.41 11.56
C ARG A 14 6.64 -2.69 10.94
N LEU A 15 5.94 -3.31 9.99
CA LEU A 15 6.43 -4.50 9.29
C LEU A 15 7.57 -4.18 8.32
N SER A 16 7.61 -2.96 7.80
CA SER A 16 8.65 -2.50 6.87
C SER A 16 10.01 -2.23 7.52
N ASN A 17 10.07 -2.14 8.86
CA ASN A 17 11.25 -1.80 9.66
C ASN A 17 12.02 -0.56 9.14
N LEU A 18 11.28 0.48 8.74
CA LEU A 18 11.86 1.72 8.20
C LEU A 18 12.11 2.76 9.30
N PRO A 19 13.10 3.66 9.11
CA PRO A 19 13.36 4.74 10.05
C PRO A 19 12.19 5.73 10.12
N LYS A 20 11.88 6.19 11.34
CA LYS A 20 10.89 7.25 11.59
C LYS A 20 11.39 8.60 11.07
N GLY A 21 10.45 9.46 10.69
CA GLY A 21 10.72 10.85 10.32
C GLY A 21 11.40 11.03 8.96
N LYS A 22 11.37 10.01 8.10
CA LYS A 22 11.95 10.05 6.74
C LYS A 22 10.89 10.22 5.64
N GLY A 23 9.64 10.49 6.01
CA GLY A 23 8.55 10.74 5.07
C GLY A 23 7.83 9.49 4.56
N HIS A 24 8.25 8.29 5.01
CA HIS A 24 7.59 7.02 4.68
C HIS A 24 6.18 6.95 5.24
N GLU A 25 5.92 7.58 6.37
CA GLU A 25 4.63 7.56 7.06
C GLU A 25 3.53 8.17 6.18
N ARG A 26 3.79 9.34 5.58
CA ARG A 26 2.84 10.00 4.68
C ARG A 26 2.63 9.18 3.41
N ARG A 27 3.70 8.61 2.84
CA ARG A 27 3.62 7.71 1.68
C ARG A 27 2.72 6.51 1.97
N PHE A 28 2.91 5.83 3.11
CA PHE A 28 2.11 4.67 3.47
C PHE A 28 0.63 4.98 3.70
N VAL A 29 0.30 6.15 4.25
CA VAL A 29 -1.10 6.59 4.34
C VAL A 29 -1.71 6.77 2.95
N ASN A 30 -0.99 7.40 2.02
CA ASN A 30 -1.46 7.57 0.65
C ASN A 30 -1.65 6.23 -0.07
N ASP A 31 -0.68 5.33 0.02
CA ASP A 31 -0.77 4.00 -0.60
C ASP A 31 -1.95 3.20 -0.02
N ALA A 32 -2.15 3.25 1.30
CA ALA A 32 -3.30 2.61 1.95
C ALA A 32 -4.65 3.21 1.52
N LEU A 33 -4.74 4.52 1.30
CA LEU A 33 -5.95 5.17 0.79
C LEU A 33 -6.28 4.72 -0.63
N VAL A 34 -5.29 4.71 -1.53
CA VAL A 34 -5.45 4.23 -2.91
C VAL A 34 -5.91 2.78 -2.93
N PHE A 35 -5.27 1.93 -2.13
CA PHE A 35 -5.63 0.52 -1.99
C PHE A 35 -7.06 0.31 -1.49
N LEU A 36 -7.46 1.01 -0.42
CA LEU A 36 -8.80 0.89 0.14
C LEU A 36 -9.88 1.47 -0.79
N GLN A 37 -9.58 2.55 -1.51
CA GLN A 37 -10.49 3.11 -2.51
C GLN A 37 -10.73 2.12 -3.65
N ALA A 38 -9.66 1.54 -4.21
CA ALA A 38 -9.78 0.55 -5.28
C ALA A 38 -10.58 -0.68 -4.82
N ARG A 39 -10.31 -1.16 -3.60
CA ARG A 39 -11.09 -2.24 -2.98
C ARG A 39 -12.58 -1.88 -2.86
N GLN A 40 -12.90 -0.69 -2.38
CA GLN A 40 -14.30 -0.23 -2.25
C GLN A 40 -15.02 -0.20 -3.60
N LEU A 41 -14.32 0.20 -4.66
CA LEU A 41 -14.87 0.26 -6.02
C LEU A 41 -14.89 -1.10 -6.74
N GLY A 42 -14.37 -2.16 -6.14
CA GLY A 42 -14.18 -3.42 -6.85
C GLY A 42 -13.19 -3.30 -8.02
N ALA A 43 -12.22 -2.39 -7.92
CA ALA A 43 -11.15 -2.21 -8.89
C ALA A 43 -9.84 -2.87 -8.44
N SER A 44 -8.88 -2.98 -9.36
CA SER A 44 -7.50 -3.38 -9.04
C SER A 44 -6.59 -2.15 -9.08
N VAL A 45 -5.54 -2.11 -8.26
CA VAL A 45 -4.51 -1.07 -8.33
C VAL A 45 -3.36 -1.53 -9.25
N PRO A 46 -3.17 -0.94 -10.45
CA PRO A 46 -1.97 -1.16 -11.24
C PRO A 46 -0.82 -0.31 -10.69
N THR A 47 0.28 -0.93 -10.28
CA THR A 47 1.38 -0.18 -9.65
C THR A 47 2.75 -0.82 -9.85
N GLY A 48 3.75 0.04 -10.06
CA GLY A 48 5.17 -0.31 -10.03
C GLY A 48 5.76 -0.30 -8.62
N ASN A 49 5.01 0.17 -7.62
CA ASN A 49 5.40 0.13 -6.20
C ASN A 49 5.15 -1.27 -5.62
N VAL A 50 5.92 -2.24 -6.14
CA VAL A 50 5.75 -3.68 -5.85
C VAL A 50 5.80 -3.96 -4.34
N ARG A 51 6.81 -3.43 -3.64
CA ARG A 51 7.06 -3.74 -2.23
C ARG A 51 5.88 -3.38 -1.33
N ASP A 52 5.40 -2.14 -1.42
CA ASP A 52 4.39 -1.66 -0.47
C ASP A 52 3.04 -2.32 -0.74
N PHE A 53 2.66 -2.47 -2.02
CA PHE A 53 1.39 -3.07 -2.40
C PHE A 53 1.36 -4.59 -2.23
N ASP A 54 2.51 -5.27 -2.31
CA ASP A 54 2.64 -6.67 -1.91
C ASP A 54 2.31 -6.83 -0.41
N PHE A 55 2.95 -6.04 0.47
CA PHE A 55 2.62 -6.06 1.91
C PHE A 55 1.16 -5.71 2.19
N LEU A 56 0.60 -4.70 1.53
CA LEU A 56 -0.81 -4.33 1.70
C LEU A 56 -1.75 -5.47 1.29
N SER A 57 -1.43 -6.18 0.20
CA SER A 57 -2.21 -7.33 -0.25
C SER A 57 -2.14 -8.52 0.71
N GLN A 58 -1.00 -8.72 1.39
CA GLN A 58 -0.85 -9.75 2.42
C GLN A 58 -1.61 -9.39 3.71
N ILE A 59 -1.57 -8.11 4.13
CA ILE A 59 -2.32 -7.62 5.30
C ILE A 59 -3.84 -7.71 5.04
N MET A 60 -4.28 -7.39 3.82
CA MET A 60 -5.68 -7.33 3.45
C MET A 60 -5.95 -8.04 2.11
N PRO A 61 -6.12 -9.38 2.13
CA PRO A 61 -6.21 -10.20 0.91
C PRO A 61 -7.46 -9.97 0.06
N THR A 62 -8.38 -9.12 0.53
CA THR A 62 -9.59 -8.75 -0.22
C THR A 62 -9.38 -7.57 -1.17
N GLY A 63 -8.22 -6.91 -1.14
CA GLY A 63 -7.84 -5.92 -2.15
C GLY A 63 -7.17 -6.58 -3.35
N ARG A 64 -7.33 -5.99 -4.55
CA ARG A 64 -6.73 -6.49 -5.79
C ARG A 64 -5.64 -5.56 -6.27
N VAL A 65 -4.49 -6.12 -6.65
CA VAL A 65 -3.33 -5.39 -7.15
C VAL A 65 -2.82 -6.04 -8.42
N ILE A 66 -2.34 -5.23 -9.36
CA ILE A 66 -1.60 -5.66 -10.55
C ILE A 66 -0.20 -5.06 -10.41
N LEU A 67 0.75 -5.91 -10.05
CA LEU A 67 2.13 -5.49 -9.80
C LEU A 67 2.91 -5.59 -11.11
N TYR A 68 3.63 -4.53 -11.47
CA TYR A 68 4.52 -4.54 -12.64
C TYR A 68 5.91 -4.04 -12.27
N ARG A 69 6.90 -4.41 -13.07
CA ARG A 69 8.26 -3.88 -13.00
C ARG A 69 8.66 -3.44 -14.40
N VAL A 70 9.08 -2.20 -14.55
CA VAL A 70 9.66 -1.74 -15.81
C VAL A 70 11.03 -2.41 -15.94
N MET A 71 11.24 -3.17 -17.01
CA MET A 71 12.58 -3.63 -17.38
C MET A 71 13.32 -2.43 -17.97
N SER A 72 14.34 -1.96 -17.27
CA SER A 72 15.34 -1.07 -17.86
C SER A 72 16.27 -1.94 -18.72
N LEU A 73 16.28 -1.69 -20.03
CA LEU A 73 17.26 -2.26 -20.97
C LEU A 73 18.61 -1.54 -20.83
#